data_AF-A0A0C3I6Z8-F1
#
_entry.id   AF-A0A0C3I6Z8-F1
#
_cell.length_a   1.000
_cell.length_b   1.000
_cell.length_c   1.000
_cell.angle_alpha   90.00
_cell.angle_beta   90.00
_cell.angle_gamma   90.00
#
_symmetry.space_group_name_H-M   'P 1'
#
loop_
_entity.id
_entity.type
_entity.pdbx_description
1 polymer ?
#
loop_
_entity_poly.entity_id
_entity_poly.type
_entity_poly.pdbx_seq_one_letter_code
_entity_poly.pdbx_strand_id
1 'polypeptide(L)'
;LEVLCDILSKLLHKPVQLEIVRLHYPFYEPNILANILAKLTNYIKLRYIFNKIFKIAVIKNPTKMIQKNRFSALPGYLTGISFNFAGRLPTQRIVPRKTVKTKNIGSVSRKKAILIETARFSNKNRRGSFSITISTGFYLANNIK
;
A
#
# COMPACT_ATOMS: atom_id res chain seq x y z
N LEU A 1 6.60 25.96 3.35
CA LEU A 1 7.56 24.87 3.66
C LEU A 1 8.65 25.37 4.59
N GLU A 2 9.19 26.56 4.36
CA GLU A 2 10.19 27.23 5.20
C GLU A 2 9.87 27.20 6.70
N VAL A 3 8.64 27.56 7.10
CA VAL A 3 8.21 27.50 8.51
C VAL A 3 8.35 26.09 9.12
N LEU A 4 8.03 25.04 8.36
CA LEU A 4 8.18 23.67 8.83
C LEU A 4 9.66 23.29 8.94
N CYS A 5 10.48 23.69 7.97
CA CYS A 5 11.93 23.50 8.01
C CYS A 5 12.55 24.19 9.23
N ASP A 6 12.15 25.41 9.56
CA ASP A 6 12.64 26.14 10.73
C ASP A 6 12.27 25.47 12.03
N ILE A 7 11.02 24.98 12.16
CA ILE A 7 10.57 24.23 13.34
C ILE A 7 11.39 22.94 13.49
N LEU A 8 11.55 22.18 12.40
CA LEU A 8 12.33 20.95 12.40
C LEU A 8 13.82 21.21 12.66
N SER A 9 14.36 22.31 12.15
CA SER A 9 15.76 22.70 12.33
C SER A 9 16.06 23.08 13.78
N LYS A 10 15.14 23.83 14.43
CA LYS A 10 15.22 24.12 15.86
C LYS A 10 15.13 22.85 16.71
N LEU A 11 14.29 21.89 16.33
CA LEU A 11 14.12 20.62 17.04
C LEU A 11 15.34 19.69 16.90
N LEU A 12 15.93 19.62 15.70
CA LEU A 12 17.03 18.71 15.36
C LEU A 12 18.42 19.34 15.53
N HIS A 13 18.48 20.65 15.81
CA HIS A 13 19.70 21.47 15.89
C HIS A 13 20.60 21.36 14.64
N LYS A 14 19.99 21.14 13.46
CA LYS A 14 20.67 20.92 12.19
C LYS A 14 19.87 21.57 11.06
N PRO A 15 20.49 21.98 9.94
CA PRO A 15 19.75 22.45 8.78
C PRO A 15 18.91 21.31 8.20
N VAL A 16 17.63 21.56 7.94
CA VAL A 16 16.69 20.57 7.40
C VAL A 16 16.27 20.99 6.01
N GLN A 17 16.42 20.08 5.05
CA GLN A 17 15.91 20.22 3.69
C GLN A 17 14.80 19.20 3.48
N LEU A 18 13.69 19.63 2.89
CA LEU A 18 12.53 18.77 2.63
C LEU A 18 12.45 18.46 1.13
N GLU A 19 12.66 17.20 0.79
CA GLU A 19 12.48 16.69 -0.57
C GLU A 19 11.11 16.03 -0.71
N ILE A 20 10.23 16.64 -1.50
CA ILE A 20 8.89 16.11 -1.74
C ILE A 20 8.90 15.35 -3.07
N VAL A 21 8.73 14.04 -2.99
CA VAL A 21 8.66 13.18 -4.17
C VAL A 21 7.20 13.00 -4.59
N ARG A 22 6.90 13.37 -5.84
CA ARG A 22 5.56 13.15 -6.42
C ARG A 22 5.38 11.67 -6.77
N LEU A 23 4.29 11.09 -6.30
CA LEU A 23 3.88 9.73 -6.66
C LEU A 23 2.84 9.75 -7.78
N HIS A 24 3.03 8.89 -8.78
CA HIS A 24 2.08 8.76 -9.89
C HIS A 24 0.78 8.04 -9.47
N TYR A 25 0.92 6.99 -8.66
CA TYR A 25 -0.21 6.23 -8.13
C TYR A 25 -0.01 5.94 -6.64
N PRO A 26 -1.09 5.94 -5.83
CA PRO A 26 -1.00 5.64 -4.41
C PRO A 26 -0.66 4.18 -4.12
N PHE A 27 -0.74 3.28 -5.12
CA PHE A 27 -0.43 1.87 -4.96
C PHE A 27 1.06 1.58 -4.82
N TYR A 28 1.92 2.53 -5.20
CA TYR A 28 3.36 2.38 -5.07
C TYR A 28 3.85 2.54 -3.63
N GLU A 29 3.10 3.26 -2.80
CA GLU A 29 3.43 3.49 -1.39
C GLU A 29 2.37 2.89 -0.47
N PRO A 30 2.67 1.78 0.23
CA PRO A 30 1.67 1.09 1.05
C PRO A 30 1.16 1.96 2.20
N ASN A 31 1.98 2.88 2.72
CA ASN A 31 1.59 3.77 3.82
C ASN A 31 0.51 4.76 3.39
N ILE A 32 0.69 5.39 2.22
CA ILE A 32 -0.28 6.31 1.64
C ILE A 32 -1.59 5.56 1.31
N LEU A 33 -1.49 4.37 0.73
CA LEU A 33 -2.66 3.55 0.43
C LEU A 33 -3.41 3.14 1.70
N ALA A 34 -2.72 2.82 2.79
CA ALA A 34 -3.32 2.42 4.07
C ALA A 34 -4.10 3.59 4.69
N ASN A 35 -3.53 4.79 4.67
CA ASN A 35 -4.18 6.01 5.15
C ASN A 35 -5.40 6.39 4.31
N ILE A 36 -5.31 6.31 2.98
CA ILE A 36 -6.44 6.56 2.08
C ILE A 36 -7.57 5.55 2.34
N LEU A 37 -7.24 4.26 2.46
CA LEU A 37 -8.22 3.22 2.76
C LEU A 37 -8.89 3.45 4.11
N ALA A 38 -8.13 3.82 5.14
CA ALA A 38 -8.70 4.13 6.45
C ALA A 38 -9.73 5.25 6.39
N LYS A 39 -9.45 6.32 5.63
CA LYS A 39 -10.41 7.42 5.45
C LYS A 39 -11.64 6.98 4.66
N LEU A 40 -11.46 6.21 3.58
CA LEU A 40 -12.56 5.75 2.73
C LEU A 40 -13.46 4.71 3.40
N THR A 41 -12.90 3.82 4.23
CA THR A 41 -13.63 2.74 4.90
C THR A 41 -14.63 3.22 5.95
N ASN A 42 -14.53 4.47 6.37
CA ASN A 42 -15.52 5.12 7.22
C ASN A 42 -16.84 5.38 6.48
N TYR A 43 -16.78 5.65 5.18
CA TYR A 43 -17.92 6.07 4.38
C TYR A 43 -18.40 5.01 3.37
N ILE A 44 -17.46 4.23 2.80
CA ILE A 44 -17.73 3.32 1.68
C ILE A 44 -17.45 1.88 2.09
N LYS A 45 -18.35 0.95 1.72
CA LYS A 45 -18.15 -0.48 1.94
C LYS A 45 -16.93 -0.99 1.17
N LEU A 46 -16.11 -1.81 1.83
CA LEU A 46 -14.88 -2.40 1.26
C LEU A 46 -15.05 -3.00 -0.14
N ARG A 47 -16.18 -3.66 -0.43
CA ARG A 47 -16.45 -4.28 -1.73
C ARG A 47 -16.29 -3.28 -2.89
N TYR A 48 -16.84 -2.07 -2.77
CA TYR A 48 -16.78 -1.07 -3.84
C TYR A 48 -15.39 -0.50 -4.00
N ILE A 49 -14.69 -0.27 -2.88
CA ILE A 49 -13.31 0.22 -2.86
C ILE A 49 -12.42 -0.77 -3.62
N PHE A 50 -12.49 -2.06 -3.28
CA PHE A 50 -11.72 -3.09 -3.96
C PHE A 50 -12.05 -3.20 -5.45
N ASN A 51 -13.33 -3.16 -5.82
CA ASN A 51 -13.71 -3.23 -7.22
C ASN A 51 -13.11 -2.07 -8.04
N LYS A 52 -12.96 -0.88 -7.45
CA LYS A 52 -12.30 0.27 -8.10
C LYS A 52 -10.79 0.08 -8.16
N ILE A 53 -10.16 -0.29 -7.04
CA ILE A 53 -8.71 -0.53 -6.99
C ILE A 53 -8.30 -1.61 -7.98
N PHE A 54 -9.05 -2.71 -8.05
CA PHE A 54 -8.70 -3.88 -8.86
C PHE A 54 -8.84 -3.59 -10.35
N LYS A 55 -9.68 -2.62 -10.73
CA LYS A 55 -9.80 -2.14 -12.12
C LYS A 55 -8.65 -1.20 -12.52
N ILE A 56 -8.13 -0.42 -11.58
CA ILE A 56 -7.09 0.60 -11.86
C ILE A 56 -5.68 0.02 -11.69
N ALA A 57 -5.48 -0.91 -10.75
CA ALA A 57 -4.18 -1.47 -10.43
C ALA A 57 -3.65 -2.32 -11.58
N VAL A 58 -2.63 -1.82 -12.29
CA VAL A 58 -1.91 -2.56 -13.32
C VAL A 58 -0.91 -3.50 -12.64
N ILE A 59 -1.30 -4.77 -12.51
CA ILE A 59 -0.47 -5.80 -11.88
C ILE A 59 0.10 -6.71 -12.97
N LYS A 60 1.43 -6.86 -12.98
CA LYS A 60 2.14 -7.72 -13.91
C LYS A 60 2.58 -9.00 -13.21
N ASN A 61 2.39 -10.14 -13.88
CA ASN A 61 2.84 -11.42 -13.35
C ASN A 61 4.28 -11.71 -13.81
N PRO A 62 5.27 -11.70 -12.91
CA PRO A 62 6.68 -11.89 -13.27
C PRO A 62 6.89 -13.26 -13.94
N THR A 63 6.32 -14.34 -13.40
CA THR A 63 6.62 -15.71 -13.87
C THR A 63 6.16 -16.00 -15.30
N LYS A 64 5.11 -15.32 -15.79
CA LYS A 64 4.64 -15.48 -17.19
C LYS A 64 5.43 -14.61 -18.18
N MET A 65 6.05 -13.53 -17.71
CA MET A 65 6.71 -12.55 -18.57
C MET A 65 8.26 -12.64 -18.51
N ILE A 66 8.86 -13.26 -17.49
CA ILE A 66 10.32 -13.51 -17.43
C ILE A 66 10.79 -14.32 -18.65
N GLN A 67 9.93 -15.16 -19.24
CA GLN A 67 10.25 -16.01 -20.40
C GLN A 67 10.14 -15.30 -21.76
N LYS A 68 9.54 -14.11 -21.85
CA LYS A 68 9.39 -13.35 -23.10
C LYS A 68 10.13 -12.03 -22.98
N ASN A 69 11.40 -12.05 -23.38
CA ASN A 69 12.28 -10.92 -23.69
C ASN A 69 11.67 -9.51 -23.63
N ARG A 70 12.40 -8.60 -22.96
CA ARG A 70 12.23 -7.12 -22.88
C ARG A 70 11.49 -6.57 -21.65
N PHE A 71 11.98 -6.86 -20.45
CA PHE A 71 11.70 -6.03 -19.26
C PHE A 71 12.68 -4.87 -19.07
N SER A 72 13.48 -4.52 -20.09
CA SER A 72 14.53 -3.50 -19.98
C SER A 72 14.04 -2.05 -19.84
N ALA A 73 12.76 -1.77 -20.09
CA ALA A 73 12.25 -0.39 -20.15
C ALA A 73 11.72 0.18 -18.82
N LEU A 74 11.38 -0.65 -17.81
CA LEU A 74 10.93 -0.16 -16.51
C LEU A 74 11.81 -0.72 -15.39
N PRO A 75 12.24 0.13 -14.42
CA PRO A 75 13.11 -0.30 -13.32
C PRO A 75 12.42 -1.30 -12.37
N GLY A 76 11.09 -1.27 -12.28
CA GLY A 76 10.32 -2.22 -11.50
C GLY A 76 8.84 -2.22 -11.82
N TYR A 77 8.13 -3.28 -11.43
CA TYR A 77 6.69 -3.41 -11.61
C TYR A 77 6.01 -4.00 -10.37
N LEU A 78 4.76 -3.57 -10.17
CA LEU A 78 3.90 -4.09 -9.13
C LEU A 78 3.44 -5.52 -9.48
N THR A 79 3.78 -6.46 -8.60
CA THR A 79 3.46 -7.90 -8.74
C THR A 79 2.20 -8.31 -7.99
N GLY A 80 1.86 -7.58 -6.92
CA GLY A 80 0.66 -7.82 -6.16
C GLY A 80 0.47 -6.84 -5.01
N ILE A 81 -0.77 -6.79 -4.53
CA ILE A 81 -1.17 -6.04 -3.34
C ILE A 81 -2.01 -6.97 -2.47
N SER A 82 -1.66 -7.05 -1.20
CA SER A 82 -2.41 -7.74 -0.16
C SER A 82 -3.02 -6.72 0.78
N PHE A 83 -4.31 -6.86 1.05
CA PHE A 83 -5.03 -6.01 1.98
C PHE A 83 -5.59 -6.85 3.13
N ASN A 84 -5.23 -6.48 4.36
CA ASN A 84 -5.69 -7.13 5.58
C ASN A 84 -6.46 -6.11 6.43
N PHE A 85 -7.75 -6.36 6.63
CA PHE A 85 -8.63 -5.54 7.43
C PHE A 85 -8.95 -6.27 8.73
N ALA A 86 -8.55 -5.71 9.86
CA ALA A 86 -8.80 -6.28 11.18
C ALA A 86 -9.65 -5.35 12.05
N GLY A 87 -10.42 -5.96 12.96
CA GLY A 87 -11.21 -5.23 13.95
C GLY A 87 -12.57 -4.75 13.45
N ARG A 88 -13.09 -3.68 14.06
CA ARG A 88 -14.50 -3.28 13.96
C ARG A 88 -14.68 -2.13 12.99
N LEU A 89 -14.75 -2.41 11.68
CA LEU A 89 -15.04 -1.39 10.67
C LEU A 89 -16.51 -0.92 10.71
N PRO A 90 -16.80 0.38 10.49
CA PRO A 90 -18.15 0.92 10.59
C PRO A 90 -19.07 0.43 9.47
N THR A 91 -18.52 0.19 8.28
CA THR A 91 -19.26 -0.23 7.09
C THR A 91 -19.57 -1.73 7.06
N GLN A 92 -19.02 -2.50 8.01
CA GLN A 92 -19.12 -3.96 8.04
C GLN A 92 -20.05 -4.45 9.15
N ARG A 93 -20.73 -5.59 8.91
CA ARG A 93 -21.40 -6.36 9.97
C ARG A 93 -20.36 -7.04 10.87
N ILE A 94 -20.66 -7.08 12.17
CA ILE A 94 -19.86 -7.79 13.16
C ILE A 94 -20.04 -9.29 12.91
N VAL A 95 -18.93 -10.01 12.70
CA VAL A 95 -18.93 -11.47 12.50
C VAL A 95 -18.10 -12.09 13.62
N PRO A 96 -18.69 -12.89 14.51
CA PRO A 96 -17.93 -13.54 15.57
C PRO A 96 -16.90 -14.52 14.97
N ARG A 97 -15.76 -14.69 15.66
CA ARG A 97 -14.65 -15.60 15.27
C ARG A 97 -13.91 -15.28 13.95
N LYS A 98 -14.33 -14.28 13.17
CA LYS A 98 -13.61 -13.79 11.97
C LYS A 98 -13.24 -12.32 12.12
N THR A 99 -12.12 -12.07 12.81
CA THR A 99 -11.65 -10.72 13.14
C THR A 99 -10.84 -10.07 12.02
N VAL A 100 -10.28 -10.86 11.10
CA VAL A 100 -9.46 -10.40 9.98
C VAL A 100 -10.06 -10.83 8.65
N LYS A 101 -10.13 -9.88 7.70
CA LYS A 101 -10.50 -10.14 6.31
C LYS A 101 -9.35 -9.77 5.39
N THR A 102 -8.88 -10.76 4.65
CA THR A 102 -7.82 -10.59 3.67
C THR A 102 -8.41 -10.55 2.27
N LYS A 103 -7.91 -9.63 1.44
CA LYS A 103 -8.21 -9.59 0.02
C LYS A 103 -6.96 -9.22 -0.74
N ASN A 104 -6.62 -10.02 -1.74
CA ASN A 104 -5.35 -9.89 -2.44
C ASN A 104 -5.59 -9.78 -3.95
N ILE A 105 -4.68 -9.10 -4.64
CA ILE A 105 -4.59 -9.07 -6.09
C ILE A 105 -3.15 -9.41 -6.46
N GLY A 106 -2.95 -10.23 -7.48
CA GLY A 106 -1.60 -10.65 -7.87
C GLY A 106 -0.93 -11.50 -6.79
N SER A 107 0.39 -11.35 -6.65
CA SER A 107 1.15 -12.13 -5.68
C SER A 107 2.18 -11.29 -4.93
N VAL A 108 2.16 -11.38 -3.60
CA VAL A 108 3.16 -10.79 -2.68
C VAL A 108 4.10 -11.88 -2.16
N SER A 109 4.23 -13.00 -2.87
CA SER A 109 5.16 -14.08 -2.49
C SER A 109 6.60 -13.68 -2.80
N ARG A 110 7.53 -13.98 -1.90
CA ARG A 110 8.99 -13.75 -2.10
C ARG A 110 9.55 -14.41 -3.37
N LYS A 111 8.92 -15.47 -3.87
CA LYS A 111 9.32 -16.10 -5.15
C LYS A 111 9.02 -15.22 -6.37
N LYS A 112 8.11 -14.26 -6.24
CA LYS A 112 7.60 -13.42 -7.34
C LYS A 112 7.92 -11.94 -7.13
N ALA A 113 7.87 -11.46 -5.90
CA ALA A 113 8.26 -10.11 -5.50
C ALA A 113 9.65 -10.15 -4.85
N ILE A 114 10.56 -9.33 -5.36
CA ILE A 114 11.90 -9.15 -4.80
C ILE A 114 11.81 -8.20 -3.59
N LEU A 115 11.13 -7.07 -3.77
CA LEU A 115 10.88 -6.10 -2.71
C LEU A 115 9.44 -6.25 -2.22
N ILE A 116 9.28 -6.40 -0.90
CA ILE A 116 7.98 -6.44 -0.26
C ILE A 116 7.95 -5.34 0.79
N GLU A 117 7.03 -4.40 0.62
CA GLU A 117 6.82 -3.33 1.58
C GLU A 117 5.50 -3.54 2.28
N THR A 118 5.48 -3.21 3.57
CA THR A 118 4.29 -3.36 4.39
C THR A 118 4.05 -2.12 5.22
N ALA A 119 2.82 -1.63 5.22
CA ALA A 119 2.41 -0.54 6.09
C ALA A 119 1.12 -0.89 6.80
N ARG A 120 0.95 -0.38 8.02
CA ARG A 120 -0.24 -0.58 8.83
C ARG A 120 -0.75 0.75 9.35
N PHE A 121 -2.03 0.98 9.14
CA PHE A 121 -2.77 2.04 9.81
C PHE A 121 -3.66 1.44 10.89
N SER A 122 -3.65 2.01 12.10
CA SER A 122 -4.51 1.58 13.20
C SER A 122 -5.19 2.79 13.81
N ASN A 123 -6.50 2.70 14.04
CA ASN A 123 -7.27 3.78 14.67
C ASN A 123 -8.51 3.22 15.38
N LYS A 124 -9.19 4.07 16.15
CA LYS A 124 -10.47 3.81 16.78
C LYS A 124 -11.58 4.54 16.04
N ASN A 125 -12.74 3.91 15.95
CA ASN A 125 -13.98 4.51 15.51
C ASN A 125 -15.05 4.33 16.60
N ARG A 126 -16.29 4.81 16.37
CA ARG A 126 -17.41 4.67 17.32
C ARG A 126 -17.69 3.22 17.73
N ARG A 127 -17.40 2.24 16.88
CA ARG A 127 -17.62 0.82 17.16
C ARG A 127 -16.44 0.14 17.85
N GLY A 128 -15.26 0.74 17.87
CA GLY A 128 -14.06 0.22 18.50
C GLY A 128 -12.81 0.38 17.64
N SER A 129 -11.75 -0.35 17.99
CA SER A 129 -10.47 -0.33 17.27
C SER A 129 -10.55 -1.11 15.96
N PHE A 130 -9.84 -0.61 14.94
CA PHE A 130 -9.62 -1.30 13.68
C PHE A 130 -8.20 -1.06 13.18
N SER A 131 -7.71 -1.96 12.35
CA SER A 131 -6.44 -1.80 11.65
C SER A 131 -6.52 -2.28 10.20
N ILE A 132 -5.76 -1.62 9.36
CA ILE A 132 -5.65 -1.89 7.93
C ILE A 132 -4.18 -2.09 7.66
N THR A 133 -3.79 -3.30 7.28
CA THR A 133 -2.42 -3.61 6.86
C THR A 133 -2.41 -3.83 5.36
N ILE A 134 -1.46 -3.21 4.69
CA ILE A 134 -1.25 -3.33 3.25
C ILE A 134 0.14 -3.89 3.03
N SER A 135 0.26 -4.84 2.11
CA SER A 135 1.54 -5.33 1.64
C SER A 135 1.60 -5.21 0.12
N THR A 136 2.58 -4.49 -0.39
CA THR A 136 2.86 -4.33 -1.82
C THR A 136 4.07 -5.18 -2.17
N GLY A 137 3.99 -5.88 -3.31
CA GLY A 137 5.10 -6.65 -3.85
C GLY A 137 5.59 -6.03 -5.14
N PHE A 138 6.90 -5.75 -5.22
CA PHE A 138 7.55 -5.26 -6.42
C PHE A 138 8.56 -6.26 -6.94
N TYR A 139 8.58 -6.42 -8.25
CA TYR A 139 9.68 -7.06 -8.95
C TYR A 139 10.55 -5.95 -9.53
N LEU A 140 11.83 -5.99 -9.21
CA LEU A 140 12.84 -5.12 -9.76
C LEU A 140 13.49 -5.87 -10.92
N ALA A 141 13.46 -5.26 -12.11
CA ALA A 141 14.22 -5.80 -13.23
C ALA A 141 15.69 -5.45 -12.96
N ASN A 142 16.49 -6.43 -12.53
CA ASN A 142 17.91 -6.21 -12.32
C ASN A 142 18.55 -5.76 -13.64
N ASN A 143 18.83 -4.47 -13.76
CA ASN A 143 19.84 -3.90 -14.66
C ASN A 143 21.10 -3.57 -13.84
N ILE A 144 21.51 -4.48 -12.95
CA ILE A 144 22.83 -4.41 -12.34
C ILE A 144 23.65 -5.48 -13.04
N LYS A 145 24.32 -5.07 -14.11
CA LYS A 145 25.57 -5.69 -14.54
C LYS A 145 26.69 -5.00 -13.80
#